data_AF-A0A958EAU5-F1
#
_entry.id   AF-A0A958EAU5-F1
#
_cell.length_a   1.000
_cell.length_b   1.000
_cell.length_c   1.000
_cell.angle_alpha   90.00
_cell.angle_beta   90.00
_cell.angle_gamma   90.00
#
_symmetry.space_group_name_H-M   'P 1'
#
loop_
_entity.id
_entity.type
_entity.pdbx_description
1 polymer ?
#
loop_
_entity_poly.entity_id
_entity_poly.type
_entity_poly.pdbx_seq_one_letter_code
_entity_poly.pdbx_strand_id
1 'polypeptide(L)' 'LREHVAKEIGAIAKPDQIRFTDALPKTRSGKIMRRILRKIASGDLENVGDTSTLADPTVVDNLLQNRK' A
#
# COMPACT_ATOMS: atom_id res chain seq x y z
N LEU A 1 12.65 -9.85 -5.66
CA LEU A 1 11.50 -9.08 -6.19
C LEU A 1 11.92 -8.04 -7.24
N ARG A 2 12.82 -7.10 -6.95
CA ARG A 2 13.23 -6.07 -7.94
C ARG A 2 13.78 -6.66 -9.24
N GLU A 3 14.68 -7.64 -9.14
CA GLU A 3 15.25 -8.33 -10.31
C GLU A 3 14.21 -9.14 -11.07
N HIS A 4 13.27 -9.77 -10.36
CA HIS A 4 12.17 -10.50 -10.97
C HIS A 4 11.30 -9.55 -11.82
N VAL A 5 10.87 -8.40 -11.28
CA VAL A 5 10.09 -7.41 -12.06
C VAL A 5 10.89 -6.87 -13.24
N ALA A 6 12.20 -6.61 -13.05
CA ALA A 6 13.06 -6.16 -14.14
C ALA A 6 13.20 -7.20 -15.26
N LYS A 7 13.20 -8.49 -14.92
CA LYS A 7 13.22 -9.59 -15.89
C LYS A 7 11.89 -9.74 -16.63
N GLU A 8 10.75 -9.62 -15.92
CA GLU A 8 9.42 -9.84 -16.50
C GLU A 8 8.89 -8.65 -17.32
N ILE A 9 9.21 -7.41 -16.93
CA ILE A 9 8.68 -6.19 -17.59
C ILE A 9 9.80 -5.34 -18.20
N GLY A 10 10.94 -5.22 -17.51
CA GLY A 10 12.08 -4.41 -17.95
C GLY A 10 12.63 -3.50 -16.84
N ALA A 11 13.85 -2.99 -17.06
CA ALA A 11 14.58 -2.19 -16.08
C ALA A 11 13.81 -0.92 -15.61
N ILE A 12 13.02 -0.31 -16.51
CA ILE A 12 12.20 0.88 -16.21
C ILE A 12 11.09 0.62 -15.18
N ALA A 13 10.62 -0.63 -15.05
CA ALA A 13 9.54 -1.00 -14.15
C ALA A 13 10.04 -1.49 -12.77
N LYS A 14 11.36 -1.45 -12.54
CA LYS A 14 11.95 -1.91 -11.28
C LYS A 14 11.42 -1.05 -10.12
N PRO A 15 10.81 -1.65 -9.07
CA PRO A 15 10.33 -0.87 -7.93
C PRO A 15 11.49 -0.22 -7.16
N ASP A 16 11.41 1.09 -6.95
CA ASP A 16 12.39 1.85 -6.16
C ASP A 16 12.41 1.46 -4.69
N GLN A 17 11.24 1.18 -4.13
CA GLN A 17 11.06 0.69 -2.76
C GLN A 17 10.07 -0.47 -2.75
N ILE A 18 10.31 -1.44 -1.87
CA ILE A 18 9.38 -2.55 -1.61
C ILE A 18 9.14 -2.55 -0.10
N ARG A 19 7.87 -2.41 0.29
CA ARG A 19 7.45 -2.43 1.69
C ARG A 19 6.64 -3.70 1.93
N PHE A 20 7.15 -4.54 2.82
CA PHE A 20 6.46 -5.75 3.24
C PHE A 20 5.44 -5.42 4.33
N THR A 21 4.30 -6.10 4.31
CA THR A 21 3.21 -5.92 5.27
C THR A 21 2.43 -7.23 5.35
N ASP A 22 1.89 -7.52 6.52
CA ASP A 22 1.07 -8.71 6.74
C ASP A 22 -0.32 -8.57 6.13
N ALA A 23 -0.81 -7.33 5.99
CA ALA A 23 -2.13 -7.04 5.46
C ALA A 23 -2.15 -5.81 4.53
N LEU A 24 -3.07 -5.86 3.56
CA LEU A 24 -3.40 -4.74 2.68
C LEU A 24 -4.79 -4.18 3.04
N PRO A 25 -5.01 -2.86 2.89
CA PRO A 25 -6.30 -2.26 3.15
C PRO A 25 -7.29 -2.73 2.07
N LYS A 26 -8.25 -3.55 2.49
CA LYS A 26 -9.29 -4.13 1.63
C LYS A 26 -10.66 -3.70 2.10
N THR A 27 -11.58 -3.47 1.17
CA THR A 27 -13.00 -3.28 1.51
C THR A 27 -13.63 -4.56 2.01
N ARG A 28 -14.86 -4.49 2.56
CA ARG A 28 -15.67 -5.67 2.91
C ARG A 28 -15.92 -6.62 1.72
N SER A 29 -15.90 -6.10 0.50
CA SER A 29 -15.97 -6.89 -0.74
C SER A 29 -14.62 -7.39 -1.26
N GLY A 30 -13.52 -7.11 -0.56
CA GLY A 30 -12.18 -7.63 -0.86
C GLY A 30 -11.34 -6.79 -1.83
N LYS A 31 -11.87 -5.71 -2.44
CA LYS A 31 -11.06 -4.86 -3.34
C LYS A 31 -9.99 -4.11 -2.54
N ILE A 32 -8.77 -4.07 -3.06
CA ILE A 32 -7.65 -3.34 -2.45
C ILE A 32 -7.86 -1.84 -2.65
N MET A 33 -7.85 -1.09 -1.55
CA MET A 33 -7.97 0.38 -1.57
C MET A 33 -6.63 1.05 -1.87
N ARG A 34 -6.15 0.91 -3.11
CA ARG A 34 -4.86 1.48 -3.57
C ARG A 34 -4.71 2.99 -3.37
N ARG A 35 -5.82 3.73 -3.28
CA ARG A 35 -5.83 5.17 -2.95
C ARG A 35 -5.14 5.45 -1.61
N ILE A 36 -5.45 4.65 -0.59
CA ILE A 36 -4.86 4.78 0.75
C ILE A 36 -3.36 4.50 0.70
N LEU A 37 -2.96 3.42 0.03
CA LEU A 37 -1.55 3.06 -0.16
C LEU A 37 -0.75 4.18 -0.84
N ARG A 38 -1.34 4.85 -1.86
CA ARG A 38 -0.71 6.01 -2.51
C ARG A 38 -0.49 7.19 -1.56
N LYS A 39 -1.48 7.52 -0.72
CA LYS A 39 -1.36 8.60 0.27
C LYS A 39 -0.29 8.31 1.33
N ILE A 40 -0.26 7.08 1.81
CA ILE A 40 0.77 6.62 2.75
C ILE A 40 2.17 6.72 2.11
N ALA A 41 2.32 6.29 0.85
CA ALA A 41 3.59 6.37 0.13
C ALA A 41 4.02 7.81 -0.18
N SER A 42 3.08 8.73 -0.42
CA SER A 42 3.38 10.16 -0.65
C SER A 42 3.61 10.96 0.64
N GLY A 43 3.45 10.35 1.82
CA GLY A 43 3.62 11.01 3.11
C GLY A 43 2.45 11.92 3.53
N ASP A 44 1.40 12.02 2.72
CA ASP A 44 0.22 12.87 2.95
C ASP A 44 -0.78 12.15 3.86
N LEU A 45 -0.62 12.33 5.17
CA LEU A 45 -1.35 11.59 6.20
C LEU A 45 -2.56 12.33 6.78
N GLU A 46 -2.63 13.65 6.59
CA GLU A 46 -3.75 14.44 7.14
C GLU A 46 -5.07 14.13 6.42
N ASN A 47 -5.00 13.60 5.20
CA ASN A 47 -6.17 13.26 4.38
C ASN A 47 -6.07 11.87 3.72
N VAL A 48 -5.96 10.82 4.55
CA VAL A 48 -6.08 9.43 4.07
C VAL A 48 -7.47 9.16 3.45
N GLY A 49 -8.46 10.00 3.79
CA GLY A 49 -9.83 9.98 3.28
C GLY A 49 -10.69 8.92 3.97
N ASP A 50 -11.87 8.66 3.40
CA ASP A 50 -12.84 7.74 4.03
C ASP A 50 -12.34 6.28 4.09
N THR A 51 -12.36 5.72 5.29
CA THR A 51 -11.99 4.35 5.66
C THR A 51 -13.18 3.49 6.11
N SER A 52 -14.40 4.03 6.13
CA SER A 52 -15.62 3.37 6.63
C SER A 52 -15.98 2.07 5.90
N THR A 53 -15.48 1.92 4.66
CA THR A 53 -15.73 0.77 3.79
C THR A 53 -14.68 -0.34 3.94
N LEU A 54 -13.61 -0.12 4.71
CA LEU A 54 -12.60 -1.12 4.99
C LEU A 54 -13.19 -2.28 5.81
N ALA A 55 -12.71 -3.49 5.52
CA ALA A 55 -13.02 -4.66 6.34
C ALA A 55 -12.34 -4.54 7.71
N ASP A 56 -11.11 -4.02 7.73
CA ASP A 56 -10.33 -3.76 8.93
C ASP A 56 -9.63 -2.40 8.80
N PRO A 57 -10.11 -1.36 9.52
CA PRO A 57 -9.48 -0.05 9.53
C PRO A 57 -8.08 -0.03 10.17
N THR A 58 -7.78 -0.95 11.11
CA THR A 58 -6.52 -0.94 11.89
C THR A 58 -5.28 -1.21 11.02
N VAL A 59 -5.49 -1.86 9.86
CA VAL A 59 -4.45 -2.07 8.85
C VAL A 59 -3.82 -0.76 8.40
N VAL A 60 -4.60 0.33 8.36
CA VAL A 60 -4.07 1.65 7.97
C VAL A 60 -3.05 2.13 8.99
N ASP A 61 -3.36 2.05 10.28
CA ASP A 61 -2.46 2.48 11.36
C ASP A 61 -1.18 1.64 11.39
N ASN A 62 -1.29 0.32 11.19
CA ASN A 62 -0.15 -0.58 11.10
C ASN A 62 0.79 -0.23 9.93
N LEU A 63 0.23 0.17 8.79
CA LEU A 63 0.99 0.61 7.61
C LEU A 63 1.67 1.98 7.82
N LEU A 64 1.11 2.82 8.70
CA LEU A 64 1.69 4.10 9.09
C LEU A 64 2.82 3.96 10.09
N GLN A 65 2.68 3.06 11.06
CA GLN A 65 3.70 2.80 12.08
C GLN A 65 4.93 2.10 11.48
N ASN A 66 4.73 1.16 10.56
CA ASN A 66 5.81 0.44 9.88
C ASN A 66 6.36 1.23 8.67
N ARG A 67 6.80 2.47 8.90
CA ARG A 67 7.35 3.38 7.88
C ARG A 67 8.78 3.07 7.42
N LYS A 68 9.42 2.02 7.96
CA LYS A 68 10.77 1.61 7.58
C LYS A 68 10.80 0.95 6.20
#